data_AF-A0A955QG05-F1
#
_entry.id   AF-A0A955QG05-F1
#
_cell.length_a   1.000
_cell.length_b   1.000
_cell.length_c   1.000
_cell.angle_alpha   90.00
_cell.angle_beta   90.00
_cell.angle_gamma   90.00
#
_symmetry.space_group_name_H-M   'P 1'
#
loop_
_entity.id
_entity.type
_entity.pdbx_description
1 polymer ?
#
loop_
_entity_poly.entity_id
_entity_poly.type
_entity_poly.pdbx_seq_one_letter_code
_entity_poly.pdbx_strand_id
1 'polypeptide(L)'
;MRVQTLMSYWLCLSIAGLIGHVSSWAALADSDIQLGQKIYERSCVTCHGEFGKGDGPAAFYNSAYSAPRPRDFTVGNYKFRSTPS
;
A
#
# COMPACT_ATOMS: atom_id res chain seq x y z
N MET A 1 -45.69 -12.92 21.70
CA MET A 1 -44.27 -12.95 22.08
C MET A 1 -43.32 -13.54 21.02
N ARG A 2 -43.81 -14.02 19.86
CA ARG A 2 -43.00 -14.70 18.81
C ARG A 2 -42.38 -13.78 17.75
N VAL A 3 -42.75 -12.49 17.74
CA VAL A 3 -42.32 -11.50 16.74
C VAL A 3 -41.01 -10.80 17.15
N GLN A 4 -40.76 -10.69 18.46
CA GLN A 4 -39.56 -10.04 19.01
C GLN A 4 -38.27 -10.76 18.62
N THR A 5 -38.28 -12.10 18.59
CA THR A 5 -37.10 -12.90 18.25
C THR A 5 -36.76 -12.84 16.75
N LEU A 6 -37.75 -12.65 15.87
CA LEU A 6 -37.52 -12.50 14.43
C LEU A 6 -36.83 -11.16 14.11
N MET A 7 -37.18 -10.07 14.79
CA MET A 7 -36.48 -8.78 14.66
C MET A 7 -35.01 -8.85 15.12
N SER A 8 -34.71 -9.60 16.18
CA SER A 8 -33.33 -9.80 16.66
C SER A 8 -32.48 -10.60 15.68
N TYR A 9 -33.05 -11.63 15.06
CA TYR A 9 -32.38 -12.46 14.05
C TYR A 9 -32.06 -11.69 12.76
N TRP A 10 -32.98 -10.83 12.29
CA TRP A 10 -32.76 -9.97 11.12
C TRP A 10 -31.69 -8.90 11.36
N LEU A 11 -31.63 -8.32 12.56
CA LEU A 11 -30.58 -7.39 12.94
C LEU A 11 -29.19 -8.06 12.98
N CYS A 12 -29.10 -9.30 13.51
CA CYS A 12 -27.85 -10.07 13.54
C CYS A 12 -27.35 -10.49 12.14
N LEU A 13 -28.25 -10.89 11.24
CA LEU A 13 -27.90 -11.24 9.85
C LEU A 13 -27.36 -10.03 9.07
N SER A 14 -27.90 -8.84 9.34
CA SER A 14 -27.44 -7.59 8.73
C SER A 14 -26.02 -7.22 9.17
N ILE A 15 -25.72 -7.39 10.46
CA ILE A 15 -24.39 -7.12 11.05
C ILE A 15 -23.36 -8.14 10.54
N ALA A 16 -23.71 -9.42 10.41
CA ALA A 16 -22.83 -10.45 9.88
C ALA A 16 -22.45 -10.20 8.40
N GLY A 17 -23.37 -9.68 7.57
CA GLY A 17 -23.08 -9.29 6.18
C GLY A 17 -22.12 -8.10 6.06
N LEU A 18 -22.22 -7.12 6.95
CA LEU A 18 -21.29 -5.97 7.02
C LEU A 18 -19.87 -6.39 7.43
N ILE A 19 -19.75 -7.34 8.36
CA ILE A 19 -18.45 -7.90 8.80
C ILE A 19 -17.79 -8.73 7.69
N GLY A 20 -18.59 -9.46 6.89
CA GLY A 20 -18.09 -10.22 5.74
C GLY A 20 -17.44 -9.32 4.69
N HIS A 21 -18.03 -8.16 4.39
CA HIS A 21 -17.43 -7.23 3.44
C HIS A 21 -16.09 -6.71 3.93
N VAL A 22 -15.96 -6.13 5.14
CA VAL A 22 -14.70 -5.54 5.69
C VAL A 22 -13.47 -6.46 5.68
N SER A 23 -13.68 -7.76 5.56
CA SER A 23 -12.63 -8.77 5.51
C SER A 23 -11.98 -8.89 4.11
N SER A 24 -12.70 -8.59 3.03
CA SER A 24 -12.22 -8.77 1.66
C SER A 24 -11.17 -7.73 1.23
N TRP A 25 -11.36 -6.46 1.60
CA TRP A 25 -10.45 -5.34 1.30
C TRP A 25 -9.09 -5.50 1.96
N ALA A 26 -9.04 -6.02 3.20
CA ALA A 26 -7.78 -6.30 3.88
C ALA A 26 -6.97 -7.38 3.14
N ALA A 27 -7.63 -8.46 2.73
CA ALA A 27 -6.99 -9.53 1.95
C ALA A 27 -6.49 -9.03 0.58
N LEU A 28 -7.23 -8.13 -0.09
CA LEU A 28 -6.79 -7.52 -1.34
C LEU A 28 -5.57 -6.62 -1.12
N ALA A 29 -5.56 -5.79 -0.07
CA ALA A 29 -4.43 -4.93 0.26
C ALA A 29 -3.14 -5.74 0.50
N ASP A 30 -3.21 -6.85 1.24
CA ASP A 30 -2.05 -7.72 1.48
C ASP A 30 -1.51 -8.35 0.19
N SER A 31 -2.40 -8.68 -0.75
CA SER A 31 -2.00 -9.21 -2.07
C SER A 31 -1.33 -8.15 -2.94
N ASP A 32 -1.80 -6.90 -2.87
CA ASP A 32 -1.24 -5.77 -3.61
C ASP A 32 0.15 -5.39 -3.08
N ILE A 33 0.35 -5.43 -1.75
CA ILE A 33 1.66 -5.17 -1.14
C ILE A 33 2.69 -6.21 -1.58
N GLN A 34 2.33 -7.51 -1.58
CA GLN A 34 3.24 -8.57 -2.03
C GLN A 34 3.60 -8.44 -3.52
N LEU A 35 2.63 -8.08 -4.36
CA LEU A 35 2.89 -7.81 -5.77
C LEU A 35 3.79 -6.58 -5.94
N GLY A 36 3.51 -5.50 -5.20
CA GLY A 36 4.31 -4.29 -5.18
C GLY A 36 5.76 -4.55 -4.78
N GLN A 37 5.98 -5.36 -3.75
CA GLN A 37 7.33 -5.78 -3.34
C GLN A 37 8.07 -6.49 -4.48
N LYS A 38 7.44 -7.48 -5.12
CA LYS A 38 8.06 -8.21 -6.23
C LYS A 38 8.45 -7.28 -7.38
N ILE A 39 7.58 -6.31 -7.71
CA ILE A 39 7.84 -5.30 -8.74
C ILE A 39 9.02 -4.39 -8.33
N TYR A 40 9.04 -3.97 -7.06
CA TYR A 40 10.08 -3.11 -6.51
C TYR A 40 11.46 -3.77 -6.61
N GLU A 41 11.55 -5.03 -6.16
CA GLU A 41 12.77 -5.83 -6.21
C GLU A 41 13.33 -5.97 -7.63
N ARG A 42 12.46 -6.26 -8.62
CA ARG A 42 12.90 -6.48 -10.01
C ARG A 42 13.26 -5.21 -10.78
N SER A 43 12.72 -4.05 -10.41
CA SER A 43 12.74 -2.87 -11.30
C SER A 43 13.13 -1.56 -10.63
N CYS A 44 13.10 -1.47 -9.30
CA CYS A 44 13.30 -0.21 -8.58
C CYS A 44 14.56 -0.22 -7.71
N VAL A 45 14.89 -1.37 -7.09
CA VAL A 45 16.00 -1.52 -6.13
C VAL A 45 17.33 -1.05 -6.69
N THR A 46 17.62 -1.29 -7.97
CA THR A 46 18.90 -0.89 -8.59
C THR A 46 19.18 0.60 -8.46
N CYS A 47 18.15 1.44 -8.54
CA CYS A 47 18.30 2.89 -8.41
C CYS A 47 17.94 3.40 -7.00
N HIS A 48 16.91 2.83 -6.37
CA HIS A 48 16.35 3.35 -5.13
C HIS A 48 16.86 2.65 -3.86
N GLY A 49 17.61 1.55 -3.98
CA GLY A 49 18.08 0.75 -2.84
C GLY A 49 17.01 -0.21 -2.32
N GLU A 50 17.42 -1.18 -1.51
CA GLU A 50 16.51 -2.19 -0.93
C GLU A 50 15.40 -1.56 -0.08
N PHE A 51 15.75 -0.49 0.65
CA PHE A 51 14.84 0.21 1.56
C PHE A 51 14.29 1.53 1.00
N GLY A 52 14.50 1.82 -0.29
CA GLY A 52 13.98 3.04 -0.93
C GLY A 52 14.63 4.34 -0.50
N LYS A 53 15.88 4.31 -0.02
CA LYS A 53 16.62 5.52 0.41
C LYS A 53 17.25 6.31 -0.75
N GLY A 54 17.14 5.83 -1.98
CA GLY A 54 17.78 6.45 -3.13
C GLY A 54 19.29 6.16 -3.20
N ASP A 55 19.75 5.09 -2.55
CA ASP A 55 21.15 4.68 -2.39
C ASP A 55 21.48 3.37 -3.12
N GLY A 56 20.68 3.00 -4.12
CA GLY A 56 20.91 1.81 -4.93
C GLY A 56 22.26 1.85 -5.67
N PRO A 57 22.78 0.70 -6.14
CA PRO A 57 24.06 0.62 -6.82
C PRO A 57 24.16 1.53 -8.06
N ALA A 58 23.03 1.81 -8.73
CA ALA A 58 22.97 2.76 -9.85
C ALA A 58 22.71 4.22 -9.46
N ALA A 59 22.46 4.52 -8.18
CA ALA A 59 22.18 5.87 -7.72
C ALA A 59 23.34 6.84 -7.99
N PHE A 60 24.59 6.35 -7.95
CA PHE A 60 25.78 7.13 -8.24
C PHE A 60 25.88 7.52 -9.73
N TYR A 61 25.60 6.59 -10.64
CA TYR A 61 25.67 6.86 -12.09
C TYR A 61 24.59 7.85 -12.55
N ASN A 62 23.47 7.91 -11.83
CA ASN A 62 22.39 8.84 -12.08
C ASN A 62 22.57 10.19 -11.37
N SER A 63 23.69 10.42 -10.67
CA SER A 63 23.85 11.63 -9.84
C SER A 63 25.24 12.24 -9.72
N ALA A 64 26.31 11.59 -10.21
CA ALA A 64 27.66 12.09 -9.97
C ALA A 64 27.95 13.47 -10.61
N TYR A 65 27.30 13.82 -11.74
CA TYR A 65 27.57 15.07 -12.46
C TYR A 65 26.34 15.80 -13.01
N SER A 66 25.17 15.15 -13.07
CA SER A 66 23.93 15.76 -13.54
C SER A 66 22.78 15.29 -12.66
N ALA A 67 22.24 16.20 -11.86
CA ALA A 67 21.05 15.99 -11.05
C ALA A 67 19.82 15.71 -11.96
N PRO A 68 18.78 15.00 -11.45
CA PRO A 68 18.52 14.72 -10.02
C PRO A 68 18.81 13.29 -9.55
N ARG A 69 19.27 13.16 -8.29
CA ARG A 69 19.40 11.88 -7.57
C ARG A 69 18.06 11.11 -7.54
N PRO A 70 18.09 9.77 -7.52
CA PRO A 70 16.90 8.98 -7.18
C PRO A 70 16.28 9.45 -5.86
N ARG A 71 14.95 9.43 -5.78
CA ARG A 71 14.22 9.89 -4.59
C ARG A 71 14.37 8.92 -3.42
N ASP A 72 14.57 9.50 -2.25
CA ASP A 72 14.37 8.83 -0.96
C ASP A 72 12.87 8.82 -0.64
N PHE A 73 12.26 7.63 -0.63
CA PHE A 73 10.85 7.42 -0.32
C PHE A 73 10.57 7.33 1.18
N THR A 74 11.60 7.12 2.01
CA THR A 74 11.45 6.95 3.46
C THR A 74 11.00 8.23 4.16
N VAL A 75 11.27 9.38 3.55
CA VAL A 75 10.87 10.71 4.07
C VAL A 75 9.42 11.09 3.74
N GLY A 76 8.73 10.35 2.87
CA GLY A 76 7.34 10.64 2.49
C GLY A 76 7.11 11.96 1.75
N ASN A 77 8.16 12.70 1.40
CA ASN A 77 8.07 13.95 0.63
C ASN A 77 8.24 13.68 -0.87
N TYR A 78 7.13 13.85 -1.60
CA TYR A 78 7.06 13.64 -3.05
C TYR A 78 6.93 14.97 -3.78
N LYS A 79 7.78 15.18 -4.80
CA LYS A 79 7.78 16.40 -5.64
C LYS A 79 6.46 16.60 -6.38
N PHE A 80 5.88 15.52 -6.89
CA PHE A 80 4.62 15.52 -7.63
C PHE A 80 3.68 14.53 -6.97
N ARG A 81 2.48 14.98 -6.58
CA ARG A 81 1.47 14.16 -5.92
C ARG A 81 0.10 14.79 -6.08
N SER A 82 -0.93 13.96 -6.07
CA SER A 82 -2.34 14.35 -6.16
C SER A 82 -3.02 14.50 -4.79
N THR A 83 -2.33 14.18 -3.70
CA THR A 83 -2.85 14.22 -2.33
C THR A 83 -2.29 15.42 -1.53
N PRO A 84 -3.04 15.99 -0.56
CA PRO A 84 -2.55 17.03 0.36
C PRO A 84 -1.49 16.51 1.35
N SER A 85 -0.66 17.39 1.92
CA SER A 85 0.48 17.08 2.81
C SER A 85 0.14 17.42 4.24
#